data_AF-A0AB36K2N0-F1
#
_entry.id   AF-A0AB36K2N0-F1
#
_cell.length_a   1.000
_cell.length_b   1.000
_cell.length_c   1.000
_cell.angle_alpha   90.00
_cell.angle_beta   90.00
_cell.angle_gamma   90.00
#
_symmetry.space_group_name_H-M   'P 1'
#
loop_
_entity.id
_entity.type
_entity.pdbx_description
1 polymer ?
#
loop_
_entity_poly.entity_id
_entity_poly.type
_entity_poly.pdbx_seq_one_letter_code
_entity_poly.pdbx_strand_id
1 'polypeptide(L)'
;MSEQTKKNSSGGSATAGGINFQAATSAIVYSHMLDGSPLNWLNGLINDIPIAIAAETGKAGDDIALEFSDGVRAEAQVKKGLNKSKRLWEPLLELATAINEKKLDYGVLVVCPESSNSIKSELSKDIIRVGQGRTDSLKAITEDFLSRLDEYQLPHANVCKRIRIVVSNTLLSDGSSIELAKTKLATICSSSEETENAWSKLYEDATRIVELRGRRDCSDLLQILTSNRVSLSNHISNHSPIPFINKVIAWSKSAYSQFSIFGIDQPLLIDESWIPIKTIVQENNTVEVEDIEGALNSYHEWERKTSSRDTVDVNPTTIGLYFRRCVIVAGPGMGKTTLLKKIFRTYNSQNRPSIIVRLPLLVARINQIGAGFEESIFSLGLDTAGITAKEAMDSNFKDWVLLFDGLDECGHHQESICQSIVNYTSNRHSAAN
;
A
#
# COMPACT_ATOMS: atom_id res chain seq x y z
N MET A 1 -45.00 27.63 -33.89
CA MET A 1 -43.83 28.16 -33.16
C MET A 1 -43.67 27.36 -31.88
N SER A 2 -42.65 26.51 -31.81
CA SER A 2 -42.13 25.93 -30.56
C SER A 2 -40.74 25.40 -30.85
N GLU A 3 -39.74 26.05 -30.25
CA GLU A 3 -38.31 25.77 -30.39
C GLU A 3 -37.96 24.36 -29.90
N GLN A 4 -37.18 23.63 -30.71
CA GLN A 4 -36.45 22.45 -30.27
C GLN A 4 -35.09 22.88 -29.70
N THR A 5 -34.95 22.79 -28.38
CA THR A 5 -33.66 22.86 -27.69
C THR A 5 -32.79 21.64 -28.01
N LYS A 6 -31.66 21.89 -28.71
CA LYS A 6 -30.57 20.93 -28.92
C LYS A 6 -29.97 20.49 -27.58
N LYS A 7 -29.97 19.18 -27.31
CA LYS A 7 -29.24 18.56 -26.21
C LYS A 7 -27.78 18.35 -26.63
N ASN A 8 -26.84 18.96 -25.92
CA ASN A 8 -25.40 18.83 -26.19
C ASN A 8 -24.89 17.43 -25.82
N SER A 9 -24.22 16.77 -26.76
CA SER A 9 -23.62 15.44 -26.67
C SER A 9 -22.12 15.46 -26.35
N SER A 10 -21.64 16.44 -25.57
CA SER A 10 -20.21 16.71 -25.36
C SER A 10 -19.60 16.11 -24.08
N GLY A 11 -20.36 15.32 -23.30
CA GLY A 11 -19.90 14.78 -22.01
C GLY A 11 -18.89 13.62 -22.12
N GLY A 12 -19.03 12.74 -23.11
CA GLY A 12 -18.25 11.48 -23.16
C GLY A 12 -16.76 11.66 -23.43
N SER A 13 -16.37 12.61 -24.27
CA SER A 13 -14.96 12.82 -24.65
C SER A 13 -14.14 13.49 -23.54
N ALA A 14 -14.73 14.42 -22.79
CA ALA A 14 -14.08 15.09 -21.67
C ALA A 14 -13.84 14.12 -20.49
N THR A 15 -14.81 13.26 -20.19
CA THR A 15 -14.69 12.24 -19.15
C THR A 15 -13.65 11.18 -19.52
N ALA A 16 -13.68 10.66 -20.76
CA ALA A 16 -12.67 9.71 -21.23
C ALA A 16 -11.25 10.32 -21.24
N GLY A 17 -11.13 11.59 -21.61
CA GLY A 17 -9.85 12.31 -21.59
C GLY A 17 -9.30 12.56 -20.18
N GLY A 18 -10.16 12.69 -19.16
CA GLY A 18 -9.78 12.82 -17.75
C GLY A 18 -9.32 11.49 -17.15
N ILE A 19 -10.07 10.41 -17.38
CA ILE A 19 -9.75 9.06 -16.90
C ILE A 19 -8.39 8.60 -17.46
N ASN A 20 -8.14 8.83 -18.76
CA ASN A 20 -6.84 8.52 -19.36
C ASN A 20 -5.68 9.30 -18.73
N PHE A 21 -5.92 10.55 -18.30
CA PHE A 21 -4.90 11.37 -17.65
C PHE A 21 -4.57 10.85 -16.25
N GLN A 22 -5.59 10.44 -15.49
CA GLN A 22 -5.41 9.78 -14.19
C GLN A 22 -4.70 8.43 -14.33
N ALA A 23 -5.12 7.59 -15.27
CA ALA A 23 -4.46 6.29 -15.53
C ALA A 23 -2.99 6.47 -15.93
N ALA A 24 -2.67 7.44 -16.80
CA ALA A 24 -1.29 7.76 -17.15
C ALA A 24 -0.48 8.21 -15.92
N THR A 25 -1.09 9.04 -15.07
CA THR A 25 -0.45 9.52 -13.83
C THR A 25 -0.18 8.36 -12.87
N SER A 26 -1.13 7.45 -12.68
CA SER A 26 -0.96 6.24 -11.87
C SER A 26 0.12 5.31 -12.43
N ALA A 27 0.19 5.13 -13.76
CA ALA A 27 1.23 4.33 -14.40
C ALA A 27 2.64 4.93 -14.21
N ILE A 28 2.78 6.26 -14.19
CA ILE A 28 4.04 6.92 -13.80
C ILE A 28 4.40 6.53 -12.36
N VAL A 29 3.44 6.60 -11.42
CA VAL A 29 3.69 6.21 -10.03
C VAL A 29 4.14 4.74 -9.95
N TYR A 30 3.52 3.84 -10.72
CA TYR A 30 3.93 2.43 -10.79
C TYR A 30 5.39 2.28 -11.19
N SER A 31 5.86 3.02 -12.20
CA SER A 31 7.26 2.98 -12.63
C SER A 31 8.23 3.40 -11.52
N HIS A 32 7.87 4.42 -10.74
CA HIS A 32 8.66 4.88 -9.60
C HIS A 32 8.65 3.87 -8.43
N MET A 33 7.51 3.21 -8.17
CA MET A 33 7.40 2.16 -7.16
C MET A 33 8.31 0.97 -7.49
N LEU A 34 8.30 0.54 -8.76
CA LEU A 34 9.10 -0.58 -9.24
C LEU A 34 10.61 -0.25 -9.25
N ASP A 35 10.98 0.97 -9.64
CA ASP A 35 12.37 1.45 -9.63
C ASP A 35 12.87 1.73 -8.21
N GLY A 36 11.96 2.01 -7.26
CA GLY A 36 12.32 2.42 -5.90
C GLY A 36 12.87 3.85 -5.84
N SER A 37 12.39 4.75 -6.72
CA SER A 37 12.88 6.12 -6.84
C SER A 37 11.82 7.18 -6.50
N PRO A 38 12.24 8.36 -6.02
CA PRO A 38 11.31 9.42 -5.60
C PRO A 38 10.50 9.97 -6.78
N LEU A 39 9.23 10.31 -6.53
CA LEU A 39 8.37 11.02 -7.49
C LEU A 39 8.82 12.47 -7.70
N ASN A 40 9.45 13.08 -6.68
CA ASN A 40 9.79 14.50 -6.59
C ASN A 40 8.57 15.45 -6.63
N TRP A 41 7.37 14.96 -6.34
CA TRP A 41 6.14 15.76 -6.21
C TRP A 41 6.13 16.57 -4.92
N LEU A 42 6.73 16.02 -3.86
CA LEU A 42 6.83 16.63 -2.53
C LEU A 42 8.29 16.92 -2.15
N ASN A 43 9.12 17.21 -3.15
CA ASN A 43 10.54 17.46 -2.98
C ASN A 43 10.81 18.53 -1.89
N GLY A 44 11.76 18.23 -1.00
CA GLY A 44 12.13 19.07 0.13
C GLY A 44 11.14 19.04 1.30
N LEU A 45 10.08 18.23 1.25
CA LEU A 45 9.15 18.02 2.35
C LEU A 45 9.31 16.65 3.00
N ILE A 46 9.34 15.59 2.19
CA ILE A 46 9.39 14.19 2.64
C ILE A 46 10.22 13.34 1.66
N ASN A 47 10.48 12.08 2.02
CA ASN A 47 11.03 11.10 1.09
C ASN A 47 9.90 10.47 0.26
N ASP A 48 9.60 11.04 -0.90
CA ASP A 48 8.44 10.67 -1.71
C ASP A 48 8.64 9.46 -2.63
N ILE A 49 9.35 8.44 -2.13
CA ILE A 49 9.43 7.12 -2.77
C ILE A 49 8.12 6.36 -2.49
N PRO A 50 7.27 6.14 -3.51
CA PRO A 50 5.98 5.50 -3.34
C PRO A 50 6.16 3.99 -3.09
N ILE A 51 5.39 3.45 -2.15
CA ILE A 51 5.34 2.01 -1.84
C ILE A 51 3.97 1.40 -2.14
N ALA A 52 2.92 2.22 -2.21
CA ALA A 52 1.59 1.81 -2.63
C ALA A 52 0.78 2.99 -3.17
N ILE A 53 -0.24 2.64 -3.96
CA ILE A 53 -1.18 3.56 -4.60
C ILE A 53 -2.59 2.98 -4.59
N ALA A 54 -3.59 3.80 -4.31
CA ALA A 54 -5.01 3.45 -4.46
C ALA A 54 -5.73 4.50 -5.32
N ALA A 55 -6.72 4.08 -6.09
CA ALA A 55 -7.52 4.97 -6.94
C ALA A 55 -8.94 5.14 -6.40
N GLU A 56 -9.56 6.29 -6.67
CA GLU A 56 -10.98 6.57 -6.39
C GLU A 56 -11.37 6.30 -4.93
N THR A 57 -10.61 6.90 -4.01
CA THR A 57 -10.70 6.60 -2.58
C THR A 57 -11.93 7.19 -1.90
N GLY A 58 -12.63 8.14 -2.53
CA GLY A 58 -13.71 8.91 -1.91
C GLY A 58 -13.22 9.86 -0.81
N LYS A 59 -11.90 10.07 -0.71
CA LYS A 59 -11.25 11.00 0.22
C LYS A 59 -11.01 12.35 -0.45
N ALA A 60 -10.31 13.27 0.23
CA ALA A 60 -10.17 14.65 -0.23
C ALA A 60 -9.36 14.81 -1.50
N GLY A 61 -8.35 13.95 -1.72
CA GLY A 61 -7.65 13.89 -2.99
C GLY A 61 -8.32 13.01 -4.04
N ASP A 62 -9.30 12.19 -3.63
CA ASP A 62 -10.18 11.27 -4.36
C ASP A 62 -9.48 10.38 -5.42
N ASP A 63 -8.99 11.00 -6.49
CA ASP A 63 -8.48 10.37 -7.71
C ASP A 63 -7.32 9.39 -7.41
N ILE A 64 -6.35 9.79 -6.58
CA ILE A 64 -5.18 8.95 -6.21
C ILE A 64 -4.81 9.14 -4.72
N ALA A 65 -4.59 8.06 -3.99
CA ALA A 65 -3.92 8.07 -2.68
C ALA A 65 -2.57 7.33 -2.75
N LEU A 66 -1.54 7.90 -2.14
CA LEU A 66 -0.17 7.43 -2.13
C LEU A 66 0.30 7.16 -0.70
N GLU A 67 1.02 6.06 -0.54
CA GLU A 67 1.76 5.73 0.68
C GLU A 67 3.25 5.74 0.35
N PHE A 68 4.05 6.41 1.19
CA PHE A 68 5.49 6.54 1.02
C PHE A 68 6.28 5.68 2.01
N SER A 69 7.54 5.43 1.68
CA SER A 69 8.43 4.56 2.47
C SER A 69 8.66 4.99 3.93
N ASP A 70 8.45 6.27 4.25
CA ASP A 70 8.54 6.84 5.61
C ASP A 70 7.21 6.76 6.40
N GLY A 71 6.18 6.15 5.82
CA GLY A 71 4.85 6.00 6.42
C GLY A 71 3.94 7.21 6.21
N VAL A 72 4.42 8.26 5.53
CA VAL A 72 3.62 9.44 5.20
C VAL A 72 2.65 9.13 4.07
N ARG A 73 1.48 9.80 4.10
CA ARG A 73 0.46 9.71 3.07
C ARG A 73 0.30 11.01 2.29
N ALA A 74 0.05 10.89 1.00
CA ALA A 74 -0.44 12.00 0.21
C ALA A 74 -1.63 11.57 -0.63
N GLU A 75 -2.55 12.49 -0.87
CA GLU A 75 -3.64 12.29 -1.81
C GLU A 75 -3.50 13.32 -2.93
N ALA A 76 -3.82 12.90 -4.16
CA ALA A 76 -3.61 13.66 -5.36
C ALA A 76 -4.90 13.78 -6.18
N GLN A 77 -5.31 15.02 -6.43
CA GLN A 77 -6.35 15.37 -7.40
C GLN A 77 -5.72 15.53 -8.78
N VAL A 78 -6.21 14.78 -9.77
CA VAL A 78 -5.64 14.71 -11.12
C VAL A 78 -6.61 15.36 -12.11
N LYS A 79 -6.30 16.59 -12.55
CA LYS A 79 -7.22 17.39 -13.37
C LYS A 79 -6.61 17.83 -14.69
N LYS A 80 -7.30 17.52 -15.78
CA LYS A 80 -6.94 17.93 -17.15
C LYS A 80 -7.53 19.31 -17.50
N GLY A 81 -6.69 20.17 -18.07
CA GLY A 81 -7.08 21.43 -18.72
C GLY A 81 -7.66 22.45 -17.75
N LEU A 82 -7.08 22.59 -16.55
CA LEU A 82 -7.60 23.48 -15.53
C LEU A 82 -7.47 24.95 -15.95
N ASN A 83 -8.48 25.73 -15.61
CA ASN A 83 -8.51 27.18 -15.66
C ASN A 83 -9.00 27.73 -14.32
N LYS A 84 -9.01 29.06 -14.17
CA LYS A 84 -9.47 29.74 -12.96
C LYS A 84 -11.00 29.62 -12.82
N SER A 85 -11.48 28.46 -12.41
CA SER A 85 -12.90 28.14 -12.23
C SER A 85 -13.12 27.25 -11.00
N LYS A 86 -14.38 26.90 -10.74
CA LYS A 86 -14.74 25.97 -9.66
C LYS A 86 -13.95 24.65 -9.71
N ARG A 87 -13.63 24.15 -10.92
CA ARG A 87 -12.83 22.92 -11.12
C ARG A 87 -11.40 23.00 -10.58
N LEU A 88 -10.86 24.20 -10.36
CA LEU A 88 -9.59 24.40 -9.66
C LEU A 88 -9.81 24.53 -8.15
N TRP A 89 -10.77 25.36 -7.76
CA TRP A 89 -10.94 25.75 -6.36
C TRP A 89 -11.51 24.65 -5.48
N GLU A 90 -12.49 23.90 -5.98
CA GLU A 90 -13.11 22.80 -5.21
C GLU A 90 -12.05 21.76 -4.79
N PRO A 91 -11.24 21.18 -5.70
CA PRO A 91 -10.17 20.25 -5.30
C PRO A 91 -9.14 20.84 -4.33
N LEU A 92 -8.74 22.10 -4.52
CA LEU A 92 -7.76 22.73 -3.63
C LEU A 92 -8.32 22.98 -2.22
N LEU A 93 -9.59 23.35 -2.12
CA LEU A 93 -10.25 23.57 -0.83
C LEU A 93 -10.53 22.26 -0.11
N GLU A 94 -10.89 21.18 -0.82
CA GLU A 94 -11.05 19.84 -0.25
C GLU A 94 -9.72 19.35 0.35
N LEU A 95 -8.62 19.44 -0.40
CA LEU A 95 -7.28 19.11 0.09
C LEU A 95 -6.89 19.97 1.30
N ALA A 96 -7.13 21.29 1.23
CA ALA A 96 -6.80 22.21 2.31
C ALA A 96 -7.57 21.91 3.60
N THR A 97 -8.86 21.58 3.47
CA THR A 97 -9.73 21.23 4.59
C THR A 97 -9.25 19.94 5.24
N ALA A 98 -8.98 18.89 4.46
CA ALA A 98 -8.50 17.62 4.99
C ALA A 98 -7.14 17.73 5.70
N ILE A 99 -6.24 18.58 5.20
CA ILE A 99 -4.97 18.88 5.86
C ILE A 99 -5.20 19.58 7.20
N ASN A 100 -6.09 20.58 7.23
CA ASN A 100 -6.40 21.31 8.45
C ASN A 100 -7.04 20.41 9.52
N GLU A 101 -7.91 19.49 9.10
CA GLU A 101 -8.55 18.48 9.96
C GLU A 101 -7.61 17.32 10.36
N LYS A 102 -6.34 17.34 9.92
CA LYS A 102 -5.35 16.27 10.15
C LYS A 102 -5.79 14.90 9.61
N LYS A 103 -6.68 14.88 8.62
CA LYS A 103 -7.07 13.68 7.88
C LYS A 103 -6.09 13.35 6.75
N LEU A 104 -5.30 14.33 6.33
CA LEU A 104 -4.33 14.22 5.24
C LEU A 104 -3.01 14.92 5.62
N ASP A 105 -1.88 14.23 5.42
CA ASP A 105 -0.57 14.85 5.70
C ASP A 105 -0.16 15.84 4.62
N TYR A 106 -0.35 15.47 3.35
CA TYR A 106 0.02 16.24 2.16
C TYR A 106 -1.00 16.10 1.03
N GLY A 107 -1.23 17.19 0.30
CA GLY A 107 -2.12 17.23 -0.86
C GLY A 107 -1.36 17.56 -2.13
N VAL A 108 -1.68 16.89 -3.24
CA VAL A 108 -1.09 17.17 -4.55
C VAL A 108 -2.19 17.48 -5.56
N LEU A 109 -2.04 18.56 -6.33
CA LEU A 109 -2.86 18.80 -7.51
C LEU A 109 -2.02 18.52 -8.75
N VAL A 110 -2.28 17.41 -9.42
CA VAL A 110 -1.61 17.04 -10.68
C VAL A 110 -2.39 17.64 -11.84
N VAL A 111 -1.70 18.45 -12.65
CA VAL A 111 -2.29 19.18 -13.77
C VAL A 111 -1.57 18.87 -15.08
N CYS A 112 -2.30 18.88 -16.19
CA CYS A 112 -1.68 18.68 -17.50
C CYS A 112 -1.09 19.99 -18.07
N PRO A 113 -0.21 19.91 -19.10
CA PRO A 113 0.36 21.07 -19.78
C PRO A 113 -0.67 21.99 -20.44
N GLU A 114 -1.90 21.55 -20.71
CA GLU A 114 -2.95 22.41 -21.27
C GLU A 114 -3.60 23.34 -20.21
N SER A 115 -3.31 23.13 -18.93
CA SER A 115 -3.82 24.00 -17.85
C SER A 115 -3.23 25.41 -17.93
N SER A 116 -3.92 26.41 -17.40
CA SER A 116 -3.49 27.81 -17.51
C SER A 116 -2.13 28.06 -16.83
N ASN A 117 -1.32 28.96 -17.42
CA ASN A 117 0.02 29.26 -16.90
C ASN A 117 -0.01 29.85 -15.48
N SER A 118 -1.08 30.59 -15.15
CA SER A 118 -1.34 31.07 -13.79
C SER A 118 -1.43 29.93 -12.76
N ILE A 119 -1.90 28.74 -13.14
CA ILE A 119 -1.96 27.59 -12.24
C ILE A 119 -0.61 26.86 -12.22
N LYS A 120 -0.12 26.48 -13.41
CA LYS A 120 1.08 25.64 -13.57
C LYS A 120 2.37 26.30 -13.07
N SER A 121 2.48 27.62 -13.15
CA SER A 121 3.71 28.36 -12.82
C SER A 121 3.53 29.35 -11.68
N GLU A 122 2.50 30.20 -11.72
CA GLU A 122 2.35 31.26 -10.71
C GLU A 122 1.88 30.69 -9.36
N LEU A 123 0.69 30.09 -9.34
CA LEU A 123 0.11 29.50 -8.12
C LEU A 123 1.01 28.40 -7.55
N SER A 124 1.56 27.53 -8.40
CA SER A 124 2.45 26.43 -7.97
C SER A 124 3.68 26.93 -7.21
N LYS A 125 4.31 28.03 -7.66
CA LYS A 125 5.47 28.63 -6.99
C LYS A 125 5.07 29.45 -5.77
N ASP A 126 3.99 30.22 -5.86
CA ASP A 126 3.58 31.09 -4.78
C ASP A 126 3.05 30.31 -3.56
N ILE A 127 2.38 29.16 -3.75
CA ILE A 127 1.99 28.29 -2.62
C ILE A 127 3.22 27.84 -1.83
N ILE A 128 4.33 27.51 -2.49
CA ILE A 128 5.57 27.13 -1.80
C ILE A 128 6.09 28.31 -0.96
N ARG A 129 6.07 29.53 -1.52
CA ARG A 129 6.51 30.76 -0.83
C ARG A 129 5.63 31.06 0.39
N VAL A 130 4.31 30.97 0.24
CA VAL A 130 3.37 31.17 1.36
C VAL A 130 3.57 30.12 2.44
N GLY A 131 3.80 28.86 2.07
CA GLY A 131 4.13 27.79 3.01
C GLY A 131 5.44 28.01 3.80
N GLN A 132 6.33 28.85 3.28
CA GLN A 132 7.56 29.30 3.94
C GLN A 132 7.37 30.61 4.74
N GLY A 133 6.14 31.13 4.82
CA GLY A 133 5.82 32.37 5.52
C GLY A 133 6.05 33.64 4.70
N ARG A 134 6.30 33.54 3.39
CA ARG A 134 6.49 34.70 2.51
C ARG A 134 5.20 35.07 1.79
N THR A 135 4.78 36.32 1.95
CA THR A 135 3.55 36.87 1.36
C THR A 135 3.81 38.11 0.49
N ASP A 136 5.08 38.38 0.16
CA ASP A 136 5.49 39.51 -0.69
C ASP A 136 5.26 39.22 -2.19
N SER A 137 4.77 40.20 -2.95
CA SER A 137 4.64 40.12 -4.42
C SER A 137 3.92 38.87 -4.93
N LEU A 138 2.82 38.48 -4.28
CA LEU A 138 1.99 37.36 -4.71
C LEU A 138 1.23 37.71 -6.00
N LYS A 139 0.95 36.69 -6.81
CA LYS A 139 0.12 36.85 -8.00
C LYS A 139 -1.37 36.84 -7.65
N ALA A 140 -2.18 37.48 -8.49
CA ALA A 140 -3.62 37.62 -8.26
C ALA A 140 -4.37 36.28 -8.12
N ILE A 141 -3.87 35.20 -8.75
CA ILE A 141 -4.45 33.86 -8.56
C ILE A 141 -4.17 33.31 -7.16
N THR A 142 -3.02 33.62 -6.58
CA THR A 142 -2.65 33.23 -5.22
C THR A 142 -3.47 34.03 -4.21
N GLU A 143 -3.63 35.34 -4.41
CA GLU A 143 -4.47 36.18 -3.54
C GLU A 143 -5.92 35.69 -3.50
N ASP A 144 -6.49 35.30 -4.65
CA ASP A 144 -7.83 34.69 -4.70
C ASP A 144 -7.89 33.35 -3.94
N PHE A 145 -6.84 32.53 -4.05
CA PHE A 145 -6.77 31.29 -3.28
C PHE A 145 -6.73 31.56 -1.77
N LEU A 146 -5.91 32.50 -1.31
CA LEU A 146 -5.82 32.87 0.10
C LEU A 146 -7.14 33.45 0.62
N SER A 147 -7.78 34.34 -0.15
CA SER A 147 -9.11 34.86 0.21
C SER A 147 -10.14 33.75 0.41
N ARG A 148 -10.08 32.67 -0.39
CA ARG A 148 -10.96 31.51 -0.22
C ARG A 148 -10.58 30.69 1.01
N LEU A 149 -9.29 30.57 1.35
CA LEU A 149 -8.90 29.92 2.59
C LEU A 149 -9.41 30.71 3.81
N ASP A 150 -9.37 32.05 3.77
CA ASP A 150 -9.95 32.91 4.80
C ASP A 150 -11.46 32.69 4.95
N GLU A 151 -12.21 32.59 3.84
CA GLU A 151 -13.65 32.28 3.86
C GLU A 151 -13.97 30.96 4.58
N TYR A 152 -13.08 29.96 4.48
CA TYR A 152 -13.21 28.66 5.14
C TYR A 152 -12.46 28.59 6.49
N GLN A 153 -11.89 29.71 6.96
CA GLN A 153 -11.12 29.81 8.20
C GLN A 153 -9.91 28.85 8.25
N LEU A 154 -9.27 28.63 7.09
CA LEU A 154 -8.15 27.72 6.94
C LEU A 154 -6.80 28.46 7.05
N PRO A 155 -5.88 28.01 7.92
CA PRO A 155 -4.60 28.70 8.13
C PRO A 155 -3.67 28.59 6.92
N HIS A 156 -3.43 29.72 6.24
CA HIS A 156 -2.64 29.82 5.00
C HIS A 156 -1.30 29.08 5.06
N ALA A 157 -0.45 29.40 6.05
CA ALA A 157 0.88 28.83 6.14
C ALA A 157 0.87 27.31 6.34
N ASN A 158 -0.06 26.79 7.16
CA ASN A 158 -0.15 25.35 7.42
C ASN A 158 -0.60 24.59 6.15
N VAL A 159 -1.62 25.11 5.45
CA VAL A 159 -2.13 24.53 4.21
C VAL A 159 -1.07 24.58 3.10
N CYS A 160 -0.53 25.77 2.82
CA CYS A 160 0.41 25.98 1.72
C CYS A 160 1.76 25.25 1.94
N LYS A 161 2.14 24.98 3.19
CA LYS A 161 3.32 24.14 3.49
C LYS A 161 3.14 22.68 3.05
N ARG A 162 1.90 22.20 2.95
CA ARG A 162 1.54 20.78 2.73
C ARG A 162 0.87 20.50 1.38
N ILE A 163 0.53 21.52 0.60
CA ILE A 163 -0.02 21.36 -0.75
C ILE A 163 1.05 21.61 -1.81
N ARG A 164 1.07 20.80 -2.87
CA ARG A 164 1.87 21.04 -4.09
C ARG A 164 1.00 20.96 -5.34
N ILE A 165 1.38 21.73 -6.37
CA ILE A 165 0.81 21.64 -7.70
C ILE A 165 1.91 21.12 -8.63
N VAL A 166 1.67 19.98 -9.27
CA VAL A 166 2.64 19.28 -10.11
C VAL A 166 2.11 19.24 -11.54
N VAL A 167 2.98 19.57 -12.50
CA VAL A 167 2.64 19.44 -13.93
C VAL A 167 3.10 18.07 -14.39
N SER A 168 2.18 17.28 -14.96
CA SER A 168 2.47 15.96 -15.53
C SER A 168 2.20 15.95 -17.03
N ASN A 169 3.25 15.74 -17.82
CA ASN A 169 3.23 15.78 -19.28
C ASN A 169 2.96 14.36 -19.82
N THR A 170 1.69 13.97 -19.74
CA THR A 170 1.19 12.64 -20.15
C THR A 170 0.22 12.69 -21.33
N LEU A 171 0.07 13.85 -21.97
CA LEU A 171 -0.78 14.00 -23.14
C LEU A 171 -0.05 13.45 -24.38
N LEU A 172 -0.80 12.93 -25.35
CA LEU A 172 -0.23 12.39 -26.60
C LEU A 172 0.63 13.41 -27.37
N SER A 173 0.40 14.71 -27.17
CA SER A 173 1.16 15.80 -27.79
C SER A 173 2.46 16.15 -27.05
N ASP A 174 2.61 15.73 -25.79
CA ASP A 174 3.77 15.98 -24.94
C ASP A 174 3.83 14.89 -23.85
N GLY A 175 4.57 13.82 -24.17
CA GLY A 175 4.73 12.63 -23.33
C GLY A 175 6.04 12.60 -22.54
N SER A 176 6.68 13.75 -22.29
CA SER A 176 7.98 13.79 -21.60
C SER A 176 7.97 13.11 -20.23
N SER A 177 6.87 13.18 -19.47
CA SER A 177 6.73 12.45 -18.21
C SER A 177 6.57 10.94 -18.41
N ILE A 178 5.94 10.52 -19.52
CA ILE A 178 5.84 9.10 -19.90
C ILE A 178 7.23 8.55 -20.26
N GLU A 179 8.00 9.28 -21.06
CA GLU A 179 9.35 8.85 -21.46
C GLU A 179 10.32 8.78 -20.28
N LEU A 180 10.20 9.68 -19.30
CA LEU A 180 10.92 9.59 -18.03
C LEU A 180 10.51 8.33 -17.24
N ALA A 181 9.22 8.04 -17.15
CA ALA A 181 8.73 6.83 -16.47
C ALA A 181 9.16 5.53 -17.18
N LYS A 182 9.19 5.52 -18.51
CA LYS A 182 9.76 4.42 -19.30
C LYS A 182 11.26 4.26 -19.09
N THR A 183 12.00 5.37 -18.94
CA THR A 183 13.42 5.32 -18.59
C THR A 183 13.64 4.64 -17.24
N LYS A 184 12.72 4.83 -16.28
CA LYS A 184 12.71 4.07 -15.02
C LYS A 184 12.42 2.59 -15.24
N LEU A 185 11.39 2.26 -16.02
CA LEU A 185 11.10 0.85 -16.35
C LEU A 185 12.25 0.16 -17.11
N ALA A 186 13.02 0.90 -17.91
CA ALA A 186 14.17 0.37 -18.62
C ALA A 186 15.32 -0.07 -17.70
N THR A 187 15.39 0.41 -16.45
CA THR A 187 16.35 -0.11 -15.45
C THR A 187 15.94 -1.49 -14.93
N ILE A 188 14.67 -1.85 -15.13
CA ILE A 188 14.01 -3.04 -14.58
C ILE A 188 13.82 -4.11 -15.66
N CYS A 189 13.46 -3.70 -16.87
CA CYS A 189 13.17 -4.59 -17.99
C CYS A 189 14.45 -5.02 -18.71
N SER A 190 14.44 -6.19 -19.34
CA SER A 190 15.64 -6.72 -20.02
C SER A 190 15.94 -6.03 -21.36
N SER A 191 14.97 -5.36 -21.98
CA SER A 191 15.11 -4.69 -23.27
C SER A 191 14.14 -3.51 -23.43
N SER A 192 14.34 -2.72 -24.48
CA SER A 192 13.43 -1.62 -24.84
C SER A 192 12.03 -2.11 -25.22
N GLU A 193 11.93 -3.23 -25.96
CA GLU A 193 10.64 -3.85 -26.30
C GLU A 193 9.87 -4.28 -25.05
N GLU A 194 10.56 -4.89 -24.10
CA GLU A 194 9.98 -5.29 -22.81
C GLU A 194 9.58 -4.07 -21.96
N THR A 195 10.30 -2.96 -22.10
CA THR A 195 9.94 -1.69 -21.44
C THR A 195 8.63 -1.14 -21.96
N GLU A 196 8.41 -1.15 -23.28
CA GLU A 196 7.14 -0.74 -23.89
C GLU A 196 5.99 -1.69 -23.52
N ASN A 197 6.24 -2.99 -23.52
CA ASN A 197 5.27 -3.99 -23.07
C ASN A 197 4.90 -3.77 -21.60
N ALA A 198 5.90 -3.59 -20.72
CA ALA A 198 5.69 -3.28 -19.31
C ALA A 198 4.84 -2.03 -19.12
N TRP A 199 5.20 -0.93 -19.79
CA TRP A 199 4.44 0.32 -19.74
C TRP A 199 2.98 0.11 -20.15
N SER A 200 2.75 -0.58 -21.27
CA SER A 200 1.40 -0.89 -21.76
C SER A 200 0.57 -1.66 -20.73
N LYS A 201 1.15 -2.71 -20.11
CA LYS A 201 0.46 -3.52 -19.09
C LYS A 201 0.21 -2.79 -17.78
N LEU A 202 1.13 -1.93 -17.38
CA LEU A 202 0.96 -1.06 -16.23
C LEU A 202 -0.11 -0.01 -16.48
N TYR A 203 -0.18 0.58 -17.67
CA TYR A 203 -1.23 1.53 -18.06
C TYR A 203 -2.62 0.88 -18.15
N GLU A 204 -2.71 -0.33 -18.74
CA GLU A 204 -3.94 -1.13 -18.76
C GLU A 204 -4.43 -1.43 -17.32
N ASP A 205 -3.51 -1.78 -16.41
CA ASP A 205 -3.87 -2.00 -15.01
C ASP A 205 -4.24 -0.70 -14.28
N ALA A 206 -3.53 0.41 -14.54
CA ALA A 206 -3.86 1.71 -13.99
C ALA A 206 -5.31 2.12 -14.33
N THR A 207 -5.75 1.87 -15.57
CA THR A 207 -7.14 2.08 -15.98
C THR A 207 -8.10 1.19 -15.20
N ARG A 208 -7.75 -0.09 -15.02
CA ARG A 208 -8.55 -1.07 -14.27
C ARG A 208 -8.73 -0.70 -12.80
N ILE A 209 -7.68 -0.21 -12.12
CA ILE A 209 -7.80 0.15 -10.71
C ILE A 209 -8.66 1.39 -10.50
N VAL A 210 -8.72 2.32 -11.47
CA VAL A 210 -9.64 3.45 -11.41
C VAL A 210 -11.09 2.95 -11.46
N GLU A 211 -11.40 2.03 -12.38
CA GLU A 211 -12.74 1.44 -12.48
C GLU A 211 -13.15 0.63 -11.24
N LEU A 212 -12.22 -0.13 -10.67
CA LEU A 212 -12.47 -1.03 -9.54
C LEU A 212 -12.22 -0.37 -8.17
N ARG A 213 -11.75 0.88 -8.13
CA ARG A 213 -11.27 1.57 -6.91
C ARG A 213 -10.21 0.74 -6.16
N GLY A 214 -9.28 0.19 -6.93
CA GLY A 214 -8.28 -0.76 -6.48
C GLY A 214 -7.06 -0.12 -5.82
N ARG A 215 -6.28 -0.95 -5.12
CA ARG A 215 -4.94 -0.63 -4.60
C ARG A 215 -3.88 -1.50 -5.28
N ARG A 216 -2.68 -0.95 -5.46
CA ARG A 216 -1.46 -1.66 -5.87
C ARG A 216 -0.31 -1.34 -4.94
N ASP A 217 0.49 -2.35 -4.65
CA ASP A 217 1.86 -2.23 -4.12
C ASP A 217 2.86 -2.82 -5.11
N CYS A 218 4.16 -2.75 -4.80
CA CYS A 218 5.21 -3.27 -5.68
C CYS A 218 5.06 -4.78 -5.97
N SER A 219 4.52 -5.56 -5.04
CA SER A 219 4.30 -6.99 -5.19
C SER A 219 3.22 -7.28 -6.23
N ASP A 220 2.11 -6.55 -6.18
CA ASP A 220 1.04 -6.62 -7.18
C ASP A 220 1.58 -6.21 -8.58
N LEU A 221 2.37 -5.14 -8.66
CA LEU A 221 2.95 -4.68 -9.93
C LEU A 221 3.93 -5.70 -10.52
N LEU A 222 4.78 -6.31 -9.70
CA LEU A 222 5.67 -7.40 -10.14
C LEU A 222 4.86 -8.61 -10.63
N GLN A 223 3.75 -8.94 -9.97
CA GLN A 223 2.83 -9.98 -10.43
C GLN A 223 2.22 -9.65 -11.80
N ILE A 224 1.84 -8.40 -12.04
CA ILE A 224 1.31 -7.96 -13.34
C ILE A 224 2.36 -8.15 -14.44
N LEU A 225 3.61 -7.71 -14.21
CA LEU A 225 4.69 -7.87 -15.18
C LEU A 225 4.98 -9.34 -15.48
N THR A 226 5.18 -10.14 -14.44
CA THR A 226 5.53 -11.57 -14.57
C THR A 226 4.39 -12.39 -15.19
N SER A 227 3.13 -12.12 -14.84
CA SER A 227 1.97 -12.81 -15.42
C SER A 227 1.77 -12.48 -16.90
N ASN A 228 2.16 -11.28 -17.32
CA ASN A 228 2.16 -10.86 -18.73
C ASN A 228 3.47 -11.20 -19.46
N ARG A 229 4.33 -12.03 -18.84
CA ARG A 229 5.60 -12.51 -19.40
C ARG A 229 6.57 -11.39 -19.78
N VAL A 230 6.53 -10.27 -19.06
CA VAL A 230 7.53 -9.21 -19.20
C VAL A 230 8.86 -9.73 -18.65
N SER A 231 9.89 -9.71 -19.49
CA SER A 231 11.23 -10.16 -19.12
C SER A 231 11.96 -9.09 -18.29
N LEU A 232 12.39 -9.48 -17.08
CA LEU A 232 13.12 -8.59 -16.17
C LEU A 232 14.63 -8.67 -16.43
N SER A 233 15.34 -7.58 -16.16
CA SER A 233 16.79 -7.48 -16.23
C SER A 233 17.45 -8.34 -15.14
N ASN A 234 18.62 -8.92 -15.46
CA ASN A 234 19.45 -9.63 -14.49
C ASN A 234 20.28 -8.68 -13.60
N HIS A 235 20.29 -7.38 -13.92
CA HIS A 235 21.14 -6.37 -13.28
C HIS A 235 20.32 -5.21 -12.70
N ILE A 236 19.17 -5.52 -12.10
CA ILE A 236 18.35 -4.53 -11.40
C ILE A 236 19.11 -4.05 -10.17
N SER A 237 19.17 -2.74 -9.97
CA SER A 237 19.88 -2.13 -8.85
C SER A 237 19.18 -2.36 -7.51
N ASN A 238 19.95 -2.43 -6.42
CA ASN A 238 19.43 -2.72 -5.07
C ASN A 238 18.55 -1.61 -4.47
N HIS A 239 18.45 -0.44 -5.09
CA HIS A 239 17.50 0.59 -4.65
C HIS A 239 16.05 0.25 -5.05
N SER A 240 15.88 -0.55 -6.12
CA SER A 240 14.61 -1.16 -6.46
C SER A 240 14.29 -2.27 -5.44
N PRO A 241 13.02 -2.39 -5.02
CA PRO A 241 12.59 -3.50 -4.17
C PRO A 241 12.54 -4.86 -4.90
N ILE A 242 12.62 -4.89 -6.24
CA ILE A 242 12.41 -6.11 -7.04
C ILE A 242 13.45 -7.21 -6.78
N PRO A 243 14.78 -6.94 -6.74
CA PRO A 243 15.77 -7.97 -6.44
C PRO A 243 15.51 -8.63 -5.09
N PHE A 244 15.13 -7.82 -4.10
CA PHE A 244 14.79 -8.28 -2.76
C PHE A 244 13.55 -9.18 -2.77
N ILE A 245 12.45 -8.72 -3.37
CA ILE A 245 11.21 -9.50 -3.49
C ILE A 245 11.48 -10.82 -4.20
N ASN A 246 12.23 -10.81 -5.31
CA ASN A 246 12.60 -12.02 -6.05
C ASN A 246 13.42 -13.00 -5.20
N LYS A 247 14.35 -12.50 -4.38
CA LYS A 247 15.15 -13.33 -3.47
C LYS A 247 14.26 -14.01 -2.42
N VAL A 248 13.32 -13.27 -1.81
CA VAL A 248 12.36 -13.82 -0.85
C VAL A 248 11.45 -14.86 -1.53
N ILE A 249 10.90 -14.56 -2.70
CA ILE A 249 10.03 -15.48 -3.44
C ILE A 249 10.81 -16.75 -3.84
N ALA A 250 12.05 -16.62 -4.32
CA ALA A 250 12.87 -17.77 -4.68
C ALA A 250 13.14 -18.69 -3.48
N TRP A 251 13.51 -18.12 -2.32
CA TRP A 251 13.65 -18.88 -1.08
C TRP A 251 12.34 -19.55 -0.63
N SER A 252 11.23 -18.82 -0.72
CA SER A 252 9.93 -19.30 -0.25
C SER A 252 9.43 -20.55 -0.98
N LYS A 253 9.88 -20.79 -2.23
CA LYS A 253 9.51 -21.97 -3.01
C LYS A 253 9.95 -23.27 -2.34
N SER A 254 11.14 -23.30 -1.74
CA SER A 254 11.65 -24.47 -1.01
C SER A 254 11.28 -24.42 0.47
N ALA A 255 11.18 -23.23 1.06
CA ALA A 255 10.84 -23.06 2.46
C ALA A 255 9.48 -23.69 2.80
N TYR A 256 9.46 -24.48 3.87
CA TYR A 256 8.28 -25.18 4.37
C TYR A 256 7.54 -26.06 3.35
N SER A 257 8.19 -26.46 2.26
CA SER A 257 7.60 -27.30 1.20
C SER A 257 7.22 -28.70 1.67
N GLN A 258 7.89 -29.20 2.71
CA GLN A 258 7.74 -30.55 3.23
C GLN A 258 7.40 -30.55 4.72
N PHE A 259 6.70 -31.60 5.15
CA PHE A 259 6.48 -31.92 6.55
C PHE A 259 6.62 -33.43 6.78
N SER A 260 6.99 -33.82 7.99
CA SER A 260 7.17 -35.22 8.37
C SER A 260 6.03 -35.66 9.29
N ILE A 261 5.56 -36.90 9.08
CA ILE A 261 4.63 -37.57 9.98
C ILE A 261 5.40 -38.70 10.66
N PHE A 262 5.23 -38.83 11.98
CA PHE A 262 5.84 -39.92 12.72
C PHE A 262 5.39 -41.29 12.15
N GLY A 263 6.34 -42.15 11.83
CA GLY A 263 6.08 -43.45 11.20
C GLY A 263 6.01 -43.43 9.67
N ILE A 264 6.26 -42.29 9.01
CA ILE A 264 6.46 -42.19 7.56
C ILE A 264 7.90 -41.74 7.29
N ASP A 265 8.69 -42.57 6.61
CA ASP A 265 10.11 -42.30 6.36
C ASP A 265 10.35 -41.16 5.35
N GLN A 266 9.41 -40.95 4.43
CA GLN A 266 9.51 -39.91 3.41
C GLN A 266 8.74 -38.65 3.83
N PRO A 267 9.37 -37.46 3.79
CA PRO A 267 8.67 -36.19 3.97
C PRO A 267 7.57 -36.00 2.91
N LEU A 268 6.41 -35.52 3.34
CA LEU A 268 5.27 -35.25 2.47
C LEU A 268 5.28 -33.80 2.00
N LEU A 269 4.84 -33.58 0.75
CA LEU A 269 4.69 -32.24 0.20
C LEU A 269 3.44 -31.58 0.79
N ILE A 270 3.62 -30.41 1.40
CA ILE A 270 2.52 -29.68 2.05
C ILE A 270 1.47 -29.23 1.04
N ASP A 271 1.85 -28.96 -0.21
CA ASP A 271 0.91 -28.48 -1.20
C ASP A 271 -0.02 -29.56 -1.73
N GLU A 272 0.41 -30.82 -1.65
CA GLU A 272 -0.31 -31.98 -2.18
C GLU A 272 -0.98 -32.81 -1.08
N SER A 273 -0.36 -32.87 0.10
CA SER A 273 -0.76 -33.78 1.19
C SER A 273 -1.49 -33.08 2.34
N TRP A 274 -1.69 -31.77 2.28
CA TRP A 274 -2.38 -31.03 3.34
C TRP A 274 -3.89 -31.22 3.25
N ILE A 275 -4.50 -31.56 4.40
CA ILE A 275 -5.94 -31.71 4.55
C ILE A 275 -6.53 -30.37 5.03
N PRO A 276 -7.47 -29.77 4.29
CA PRO A 276 -8.09 -28.52 4.69
C PRO A 276 -8.79 -28.60 6.05
N ILE A 277 -8.54 -27.60 6.89
CA ILE A 277 -9.15 -27.47 8.20
C ILE A 277 -10.32 -26.49 8.09
N LYS A 278 -11.47 -26.86 8.65
CA LYS A 278 -12.62 -25.95 8.71
C LYS A 278 -12.26 -24.73 9.57
N THR A 279 -12.45 -23.53 9.03
CA THR A 279 -12.10 -22.28 9.71
C THR A 279 -13.34 -21.41 9.80
N ILE A 280 -13.68 -21.02 11.03
CA ILE A 280 -14.88 -20.22 11.30
C ILE A 280 -14.42 -18.88 11.85
N VAL A 281 -14.97 -17.81 11.32
CA VAL A 281 -14.77 -16.47 11.87
C VAL A 281 -15.76 -16.26 13.00
N GLN A 282 -15.23 -15.85 14.16
CA GLN A 282 -16.03 -15.31 15.24
C GLN A 282 -15.57 -13.88 15.51
N GLU A 283 -16.49 -12.93 15.38
CA GLU A 283 -16.29 -11.59 15.89
C GLU A 283 -16.49 -11.65 17.40
N ASN A 284 -15.47 -11.24 18.16
CA ASN A 284 -15.60 -11.13 19.61
C ASN A 284 -16.60 -10.02 19.91
N ASN A 285 -17.84 -10.39 20.23
CA ASN A 285 -18.68 -9.55 21.07
C ASN A 285 -17.95 -9.47 22.42
N THR A 286 -17.34 -8.33 22.69
CA THR A 286 -16.64 -8.00 23.94
C THR A 286 -17.60 -8.15 25.12
N VAL A 287 -17.65 -9.34 25.69
CA VAL A 287 -18.04 -9.53 27.09
C VAL A 287 -16.73 -9.66 27.83
N GLU A 288 -16.37 -8.64 28.61
CA GLU A 288 -15.20 -8.68 29.48
C GLU A 288 -15.36 -9.87 30.44
N VAL A 289 -14.43 -10.81 30.36
CA VAL A 289 -14.39 -11.95 31.27
C VAL A 289 -13.44 -11.57 32.40
N GLU A 290 -13.99 -11.23 33.56
CA GLU A 290 -13.27 -10.69 34.72
C GLU A 290 -12.42 -11.73 35.49
N ASP A 291 -12.57 -13.04 35.20
CA ASP A 291 -11.93 -14.13 35.96
C ASP A 291 -11.30 -15.21 35.07
N ILE A 292 -10.16 -15.77 35.51
CA ILE A 292 -9.42 -16.89 34.90
C ILE A 292 -10.32 -18.12 34.76
N GLU A 293 -11.17 -18.40 35.75
CA GLU A 293 -12.12 -19.52 35.70
C GLU A 293 -13.21 -19.27 34.64
N GLY A 294 -13.63 -18.01 34.46
CA GLY A 294 -14.49 -17.58 33.37
C GLY A 294 -13.83 -17.69 31.99
N ALA A 295 -12.53 -17.40 31.88
CA ALA A 295 -11.77 -17.50 30.64
C ALA A 295 -11.54 -18.97 30.24
N LEU A 296 -11.24 -19.85 31.21
CA LEU A 296 -11.15 -21.30 31.02
C LEU A 296 -12.50 -21.90 30.63
N ASN A 297 -13.59 -21.49 31.29
CA ASN A 297 -14.94 -21.93 30.91
C ASN A 297 -15.32 -21.42 29.52
N SER A 298 -14.99 -20.17 29.16
CA SER A 298 -15.19 -19.64 27.80
C SER A 298 -14.39 -20.43 26.75
N TYR A 299 -13.16 -20.84 27.08
CA TYR A 299 -12.31 -21.68 26.22
C TYR A 299 -12.86 -23.11 26.07
N HIS A 300 -13.39 -23.70 27.14
CA HIS A 300 -14.03 -25.03 27.06
C HIS A 300 -15.43 -24.97 26.40
N GLU A 301 -16.15 -23.88 26.54
CA GLU A 301 -17.39 -23.61 25.78
C GLU A 301 -17.10 -23.35 24.30
N TRP A 302 -15.91 -22.85 23.95
CA TRP A 302 -15.43 -22.72 22.57
C TRP A 302 -15.42 -24.07 21.84
N GLU A 303 -15.00 -25.16 22.52
CA GLU A 303 -15.03 -26.52 21.96
C GLU A 303 -16.45 -27.10 21.86
N ARG A 304 -17.38 -26.63 22.70
CA ARG A 304 -18.75 -27.19 22.80
C ARG A 304 -19.80 -26.47 21.96
N LYS A 305 -19.55 -25.22 21.53
CA LYS A 305 -20.48 -24.46 20.67
C LYS A 305 -20.55 -25.09 19.27
N THR A 306 -21.55 -25.94 19.06
CA THR A 306 -22.05 -26.28 17.72
C THR A 306 -22.38 -24.99 16.97
N SER A 307 -21.67 -24.78 15.86
CA SER A 307 -21.81 -23.68 14.90
C SER A 307 -23.20 -23.03 14.92
N SER A 308 -23.28 -21.75 15.33
CA SER A 308 -24.51 -20.96 15.19
C SER A 308 -24.87 -20.81 13.70
N ARG A 309 -26.15 -20.53 13.40
CA ARG A 309 -26.62 -20.31 12.02
C ARG A 309 -25.90 -19.17 11.27
N ASP A 310 -25.20 -18.29 11.99
CA ASP A 310 -24.50 -17.12 11.45
C ASP A 310 -22.98 -17.29 11.32
N THR A 311 -22.43 -18.50 11.52
CA THR A 311 -20.98 -18.73 11.37
C THR A 311 -20.54 -18.59 9.91
N VAL A 312 -19.64 -17.64 9.63
CA VAL A 312 -19.00 -17.50 8.32
C VAL A 312 -17.85 -18.51 8.22
N ASP A 313 -18.04 -19.52 7.37
CA ASP A 313 -16.98 -20.45 6.97
C ASP A 313 -16.06 -19.72 5.98
N VAL A 314 -14.77 -19.68 6.29
CA VAL A 314 -13.77 -19.01 5.46
C VAL A 314 -12.72 -20.01 5.01
N ASN A 315 -12.20 -19.80 3.80
CA ASN A 315 -11.10 -20.61 3.35
C ASN A 315 -9.87 -20.32 4.24
N PRO A 316 -9.33 -21.32 4.98
CA PRO A 316 -8.16 -21.16 5.84
C PRO A 316 -6.96 -20.50 5.16
N THR A 317 -6.74 -20.78 3.86
CA THR A 317 -5.56 -20.29 3.14
C THR A 317 -5.67 -18.84 2.67
N THR A 318 -6.84 -18.21 2.83
CA THR A 318 -7.09 -16.82 2.44
C THR A 318 -7.45 -15.91 3.61
N ILE A 319 -7.41 -16.40 4.85
CA ILE A 319 -7.89 -15.67 6.04
C ILE A 319 -7.24 -14.28 6.19
N GLY A 320 -5.92 -14.19 5.98
CA GLY A 320 -5.18 -12.94 6.08
C GLY A 320 -5.43 -11.95 4.93
N LEU A 321 -6.11 -12.34 3.85
CA LEU A 321 -6.55 -11.41 2.79
C LEU A 321 -7.76 -10.57 3.24
N TYR A 322 -8.62 -11.15 4.08
CA TYR A 322 -9.83 -10.50 4.58
C TYR A 322 -9.64 -9.92 5.99
N PHE A 323 -8.85 -10.61 6.82
CA PHE A 323 -8.58 -10.22 8.20
C PHE A 323 -7.10 -9.87 8.37
N ARG A 324 -6.78 -8.58 8.21
CA ARG A 324 -5.40 -8.07 8.30
C ARG A 324 -4.76 -8.29 9.68
N ARG A 325 -5.58 -8.43 10.72
CA ARG A 325 -5.15 -8.76 12.08
C ARG A 325 -6.12 -9.80 12.63
N CYS A 326 -5.61 -11.01 12.85
CA CYS A 326 -6.39 -12.09 13.43
C CYS A 326 -5.51 -12.99 14.29
N VAL A 327 -6.14 -13.70 15.21
CA VAL A 327 -5.51 -14.74 16.03
C VAL A 327 -6.19 -16.07 15.66
N ILE A 328 -5.38 -17.06 15.29
CA ILE A 328 -5.87 -18.40 14.97
C ILE A 328 -5.87 -19.22 16.27
N VAL A 329 -7.06 -19.58 16.75
CA VAL A 329 -7.24 -20.41 17.94
C VAL A 329 -7.68 -21.81 17.52
N ALA A 330 -6.98 -22.83 18.01
CA ALA A 330 -7.36 -24.23 17.85
C ALA A 330 -6.73 -25.07 18.98
N GLY A 331 -7.29 -26.26 19.23
CA GLY A 331 -6.75 -27.20 20.21
C GLY A 331 -5.30 -27.64 19.93
N PRO A 332 -4.62 -28.26 20.91
CA PRO A 332 -3.31 -28.85 20.71
C PRO A 332 -3.33 -29.88 19.58
N GLY A 333 -2.32 -29.88 18.71
CA GLY A 333 -2.21 -30.86 17.61
C GLY A 333 -3.18 -30.66 16.43
N MET A 334 -4.09 -29.67 16.46
CA MET A 334 -5.05 -29.41 15.37
C MET A 334 -4.41 -28.82 14.10
N GLY A 335 -3.08 -28.69 14.04
CA GLY A 335 -2.37 -28.28 12.83
C GLY A 335 -2.18 -26.76 12.66
N LYS A 336 -2.23 -25.95 13.73
CA LYS A 336 -1.98 -24.48 13.69
C LYS A 336 -0.70 -24.11 12.93
N THR A 337 0.44 -24.69 13.32
CA THR A 337 1.73 -24.46 12.66
C THR A 337 1.73 -24.91 11.20
N THR A 338 1.08 -26.05 10.90
CA THR A 338 0.96 -26.55 9.51
C THR A 338 0.11 -25.62 8.66
N LEU A 339 -0.97 -25.06 9.21
CA LEU A 339 -1.79 -24.04 8.56
C LEU A 339 -0.97 -22.78 8.29
N LEU A 340 -0.19 -22.28 9.24
CA LEU A 340 0.69 -21.11 9.01
C LEU A 340 1.70 -21.37 7.88
N LYS A 341 2.30 -22.57 7.82
CA LYS A 341 3.17 -22.98 6.70
C LYS A 341 2.42 -23.01 5.37
N LYS A 342 1.17 -23.49 5.35
CA LYS A 342 0.33 -23.49 4.15
C LYS A 342 -0.05 -22.07 3.70
N ILE A 343 -0.37 -21.19 4.63
CA ILE A 343 -0.65 -19.76 4.35
C ILE A 343 0.60 -19.09 3.79
N PHE A 344 1.76 -19.27 4.43
CA PHE A 344 3.04 -18.76 3.94
C PHE A 344 3.28 -19.13 2.48
N ARG A 345 3.10 -20.41 2.12
CA ARG A 345 3.33 -20.87 0.74
C ARG A 345 2.31 -20.32 -0.24
N THR A 346 1.05 -20.27 0.18
CA THR A 346 -0.05 -19.72 -0.62
C THR A 346 0.23 -18.26 -0.98
N TYR A 347 0.56 -17.43 0.01
CA TYR A 347 0.82 -16.01 -0.21
C TYR A 347 2.09 -15.74 -1.00
N ASN A 348 3.19 -16.43 -0.70
CA ASN A 348 4.40 -16.27 -1.49
C ASN A 348 4.23 -16.74 -2.94
N SER A 349 3.41 -17.76 -3.21
CA SER A 349 3.07 -18.17 -4.58
C SER A 349 2.26 -17.12 -5.36
N GLN A 350 1.63 -16.20 -4.64
CA GLN A 350 0.89 -15.05 -5.16
C GLN A 350 1.72 -13.76 -5.10
N ASN A 351 3.05 -13.87 -5.03
CA ASN A 351 3.99 -12.76 -4.91
C ASN A 351 3.70 -11.84 -3.71
N ARG A 352 3.18 -12.37 -2.60
CA ARG A 352 3.05 -11.67 -1.32
C ARG A 352 4.10 -12.17 -0.34
N PRO A 353 5.29 -11.52 -0.27
CA PRO A 353 6.34 -11.88 0.66
C PRO A 353 5.83 -12.06 2.08
N SER A 354 5.97 -13.29 2.56
CA SER A 354 5.53 -13.68 3.91
C SER A 354 6.70 -14.26 4.69
N ILE A 355 6.70 -14.10 6.01
CA ILE A 355 7.66 -14.76 6.91
C ILE A 355 6.94 -15.36 8.11
N ILE A 356 7.49 -16.46 8.64
CA ILE A 356 7.03 -17.08 9.88
C ILE A 356 8.03 -16.78 10.99
N VAL A 357 7.56 -16.24 12.11
CA VAL A 357 8.38 -15.93 13.28
C VAL A 357 7.82 -16.69 14.49
N ARG A 358 8.70 -17.47 15.14
CA ARG A 358 8.39 -18.10 16.43
C ARG A 358 8.44 -17.06 17.53
N LEU A 359 7.29 -16.78 18.15
CA LEU A 359 7.17 -15.74 19.17
C LEU A 359 8.04 -15.99 20.41
N PRO A 360 8.23 -17.22 20.93
CA PRO A 360 9.13 -17.45 22.05
C PRO A 360 10.58 -17.05 21.75
N LEU A 361 11.05 -17.29 20.52
CA LEU A 361 12.39 -16.89 20.08
C LEU A 361 12.50 -15.37 19.94
N LEU A 362 11.44 -14.72 19.45
CA LEU A 362 11.37 -13.26 19.35
C LEU A 362 11.45 -12.62 20.75
N VAL A 363 10.65 -13.12 21.70
CA VAL A 363 10.66 -12.69 23.10
C VAL A 363 12.04 -12.88 23.73
N ALA A 364 12.65 -14.05 23.55
CA ALA A 364 14.00 -14.31 24.07
C ALA A 364 15.03 -13.32 23.50
N ARG A 365 14.97 -13.04 22.19
CA ARG A 365 15.91 -12.11 21.52
C ARG A 365 15.75 -10.68 22.03
N ILE A 366 14.52 -10.20 22.18
CA ILE A 366 14.25 -8.84 22.69
C ILE A 366 14.71 -8.71 24.14
N ASN A 367 14.34 -9.66 25.01
CA ASN A 367 14.55 -9.51 26.45
C ASN A 367 15.98 -9.86 26.90
N GLN A 368 16.64 -10.82 26.24
CA GLN A 368 17.98 -11.28 26.65
C GLN A 368 19.11 -10.53 25.92
N ILE A 369 18.89 -10.16 24.66
CA ILE A 369 19.92 -9.51 23.82
C ILE A 369 19.67 -8.00 23.69
N GLY A 370 18.47 -7.51 24.05
CA GLY A 370 18.11 -6.11 23.90
C GLY A 370 17.93 -5.69 22.43
N ALA A 371 17.69 -6.65 21.53
CA ALA A 371 17.55 -6.38 20.11
C ALA A 371 16.24 -5.65 19.79
N GLY A 372 16.25 -4.85 18.71
CA GLY A 372 15.06 -4.16 18.24
C GLY A 372 13.97 -5.13 17.77
N PHE A 373 12.69 -4.76 17.93
CA PHE A 373 11.56 -5.60 17.54
C PHE A 373 11.56 -5.92 16.04
N GLU A 374 11.68 -4.91 15.18
CA GLU A 374 11.70 -5.06 13.72
C GLU A 374 12.92 -5.85 13.23
N GLU A 375 14.11 -5.53 13.74
CA GLU A 375 15.34 -6.27 13.44
C GLU A 375 15.19 -7.76 13.81
N SER A 376 14.59 -8.05 14.97
CA SER A 376 14.39 -9.41 15.45
C SER A 376 13.39 -10.20 14.60
N ILE A 377 12.31 -9.55 14.12
CA ILE A 377 11.36 -10.15 13.17
C ILE A 377 12.10 -10.63 11.92
N PHE A 378 12.88 -9.76 11.29
CA PHE A 378 13.56 -10.11 10.04
C PHE A 378 14.71 -11.09 10.27
N SER A 379 15.46 -10.95 11.37
CA SER A 379 16.55 -11.87 11.69
C SER A 379 16.05 -13.29 11.92
N LEU A 380 14.86 -13.47 12.52
CA LEU A 380 14.30 -14.79 12.78
C LEU A 380 13.50 -15.32 11.59
N GLY A 381 12.72 -14.46 10.92
CA GLY A 381 11.86 -14.89 9.82
C GLY A 381 12.59 -15.15 8.49
N LEU A 382 13.82 -14.65 8.35
CA LEU A 382 14.65 -14.80 7.15
C LEU A 382 15.98 -15.54 7.40
N ASP A 383 16.11 -16.19 8.56
CA ASP A 383 17.33 -16.88 9.00
C ASP A 383 17.87 -17.90 7.98
N THR A 384 16.98 -18.62 7.31
CA THR A 384 17.27 -19.62 6.28
C THR A 384 17.26 -19.06 4.86
N ALA A 385 16.92 -17.79 4.69
CA ALA A 385 16.83 -17.15 3.38
C ALA A 385 18.17 -16.61 2.86
N GLY A 386 19.21 -16.57 3.72
CA GLY A 386 20.45 -15.87 3.41
C GLY A 386 20.22 -14.36 3.21
N ILE A 387 19.18 -13.82 3.84
CA ILE A 387 18.82 -12.41 3.84
C ILE A 387 19.04 -11.89 5.25
N THR A 388 19.83 -10.82 5.37
CA THR A 388 20.07 -10.21 6.68
C THR A 388 18.90 -9.30 7.07
N ALA A 389 18.70 -9.07 8.37
CA ALA A 389 17.71 -8.10 8.84
C ALA A 389 17.96 -6.71 8.25
N LYS A 390 19.23 -6.31 8.11
CA LYS A 390 19.62 -5.05 7.48
C LYS A 390 19.19 -4.98 6.01
N GLU A 391 19.48 -6.01 5.23
CA GLU A 391 19.04 -6.09 3.83
C GLU A 391 17.51 -5.98 3.70
N ALA A 392 16.76 -6.62 4.60
CA ALA A 392 15.30 -6.51 4.62
C ALA A 392 14.81 -5.10 4.98
N MET A 393 15.41 -4.45 5.98
CA MET A 393 15.05 -3.08 6.38
C MET A 393 15.38 -2.04 5.30
N ASP A 394 16.51 -2.22 4.60
CA ASP A 394 17.03 -1.33 3.55
C ASP A 394 16.37 -1.57 2.17
N SER A 395 15.57 -2.63 2.01
CA SER A 395 15.01 -3.09 0.71
C SER A 395 13.93 -2.20 0.09
N ASN A 396 13.52 -1.11 0.75
CA ASN A 396 12.33 -0.30 0.41
C ASN A 396 11.00 -1.10 0.32
N PHE A 397 11.00 -2.39 0.65
CA PHE A 397 9.82 -3.24 0.66
C PHE A 397 9.16 -3.26 2.05
N LYS A 398 7.92 -2.78 2.14
CA LYS A 398 7.20 -2.63 3.42
C LYS A 398 5.93 -3.48 3.53
N ASP A 399 5.44 -4.07 2.44
CA ASP A 399 4.19 -4.84 2.41
C ASP A 399 4.37 -6.32 2.79
N TRP A 400 4.81 -6.56 4.02
CA TRP A 400 5.04 -7.91 4.52
C TRP A 400 3.78 -8.56 5.08
N VAL A 401 3.60 -9.85 4.81
CA VAL A 401 2.73 -10.70 5.64
C VAL A 401 3.54 -11.32 6.77
N LEU A 402 3.20 -10.97 8.01
CA LEU A 402 3.86 -11.49 9.19
C LEU A 402 3.00 -12.59 9.83
N LEU A 403 3.55 -13.80 9.89
CA LEU A 403 2.91 -14.95 10.51
C LEU A 403 3.63 -15.26 11.81
N PHE A 404 2.92 -15.21 12.93
CA PHE A 404 3.47 -15.46 14.25
C PHE A 404 2.99 -16.79 14.80
N ASP A 405 3.91 -17.61 15.29
CA ASP A 405 3.62 -18.96 15.82
C ASP A 405 4.05 -19.09 17.29
N GLY A 406 3.26 -19.82 18.09
CA GLY A 406 3.51 -20.07 19.51
C GLY A 406 3.20 -18.91 20.45
N LEU A 407 2.05 -18.23 20.28
CA LEU A 407 1.65 -17.14 21.18
C LEU A 407 1.42 -17.63 22.63
N ASP A 408 0.81 -18.80 22.76
CA ASP A 408 0.58 -19.52 24.02
C ASP A 408 1.89 -19.96 24.71
N GLU A 409 2.96 -20.13 23.95
CA GLU A 409 4.29 -20.51 24.44
C GLU A 409 5.08 -19.31 25.03
N CYS A 410 4.54 -18.09 25.00
CA CYS A 410 5.23 -16.88 25.47
C CYS A 410 5.12 -16.62 26.99
N GLY A 411 4.29 -17.39 27.71
CA GLY A 411 4.10 -17.24 29.15
C GLY A 411 3.73 -15.81 29.56
N HIS A 412 4.38 -15.28 30.60
CA HIS A 412 4.12 -13.92 31.12
C HIS A 412 4.42 -12.77 30.13
N HIS A 413 5.09 -13.05 29.00
CA HIS A 413 5.40 -12.04 27.98
C HIS A 413 4.33 -11.93 26.88
N GLN A 414 3.27 -12.73 26.93
CA GLN A 414 2.22 -12.78 25.90
C GLN A 414 1.57 -11.40 25.64
N GLU A 415 1.20 -10.67 26.70
CA GLU A 415 0.57 -9.35 26.56
C GLU A 415 1.54 -8.32 25.96
N SER A 416 2.77 -8.28 26.48
CA SER A 416 3.82 -7.36 26.01
C SER A 416 4.18 -7.58 24.54
N ILE A 417 4.24 -8.84 24.08
CA ILE A 417 4.56 -9.13 22.69
C ILE A 417 3.38 -8.81 21.76
N CYS A 418 2.14 -9.08 22.19
CA CYS A 418 0.93 -8.64 21.48
C CYS A 418 0.91 -7.12 21.32
N GLN A 419 1.20 -6.36 22.37
CA GLN A 419 1.25 -4.90 22.29
C GLN A 419 2.34 -4.42 21.34
N SER A 420 3.50 -5.09 21.31
CA SER A 420 4.58 -4.77 20.37
C SER A 420 4.18 -5.04 18.92
N ILE A 421 3.49 -6.15 18.64
CA ILE A 421 2.91 -6.46 17.32
C ILE A 421 1.86 -5.40 16.93
N VAL A 422 0.97 -5.03 17.85
CA VAL A 422 -0.06 -4.01 17.60
C VAL A 422 0.59 -2.65 17.34
N ASN A 423 1.57 -2.23 18.12
CA ASN A 423 2.28 -0.97 17.94
C ASN A 423 3.01 -0.94 16.59
N TYR A 424 3.73 -2.02 16.27
CA TYR A 424 4.46 -2.14 15.01
C TYR A 424 3.51 -2.12 13.80
N THR A 425 2.43 -2.88 13.86
CA THR A 425 1.43 -2.90 12.78
C THR A 425 0.64 -1.59 12.72
N SER A 426 0.40 -0.90 13.84
CA SER A 426 -0.37 0.36 13.88
C SER A 426 0.46 1.56 13.46
N ASN A 427 1.76 1.58 13.73
CA ASN A 427 2.67 2.55 13.12
C ASN A 427 2.79 2.36 11.59
N ARG A 428 2.39 1.18 11.09
CA ARG A 428 2.19 0.89 9.67
C ARG A 428 0.71 0.93 9.23
N HIS A 429 -0.27 1.21 10.10
CA HIS A 429 -1.73 1.15 9.82
C HIS A 429 -2.57 2.34 10.36
N SER A 430 -1.98 3.35 10.99
CA SER A 430 -2.43 4.74 10.71
C SER A 430 -2.46 4.98 9.18
N ALA A 431 -1.77 4.11 8.45
CA ALA A 431 -1.89 3.79 7.05
C ALA A 431 -3.00 2.76 6.59
N ALA A 432 -4.22 2.69 7.15
CA ALA A 432 -5.31 1.88 6.51
C ALA A 432 -6.79 2.25 6.78
N ASN A 433 -7.10 3.30 7.55
CA ASN A 433 -8.48 3.83 7.62
C ASN A 433 -8.63 5.04 6.69
#